data_AF-A0A315BIU5-F1
#
_entry.id   AF-A0A315BIU5-F1
#
_cell.length_a   1.000
_cell.length_b   1.000
_cell.length_c   1.000
_cell.angle_alpha   90.00
_cell.angle_beta   90.00
_cell.angle_gamma   90.00
#
_symmetry.space_group_name_H-M   'P 1'
#
loop_
_entity.id
_entity.type
_entity.pdbx_description
1 polymer ?
#
loop_
_entity_poly.entity_id
_entity_poly.type
_entity_poly.pdbx_seq_one_letter_code
_entity_poly.pdbx_strand_id
1 'polypeptide(L)'
;MNQATHPIQLTPVEQVKVLQYISALADKATATATHAPQQADTTHTVQTPGDKPARKTTTTVYLSGPMSGLPDLNFPTFNAAAHALRQIGYSVINPAEFKTTTDGMTEAEAWRAYMQVDIKALVDCDAIVMLPGWAESRGACLERSIAQGLQMPVMTLTDAIIDAPELVEAAYKAVQGMAVSA
;
A
#
# COMPACT_ATOMS: atom_id res chain seq x y z
N MET A 1 -11.17 29.82 21.37
CA MET A 1 -11.17 29.64 19.90
C MET A 1 -9.99 28.74 19.57
N ASN A 2 -10.21 27.43 19.50
CA ASN A 2 -9.15 26.50 19.08
C ASN A 2 -9.06 26.53 17.56
N GLN A 3 -7.86 26.82 17.06
CA GLN A 3 -7.54 26.83 15.65
C GLN A 3 -7.67 25.41 15.11
N ALA A 4 -8.51 25.22 14.10
CA ALA A 4 -8.59 24.00 13.35
C ALA A 4 -7.25 23.79 12.63
N THR A 5 -6.51 22.74 12.98
CA THR A 5 -5.43 22.22 12.16
C THR A 5 -6.05 21.76 10.84
N HIS A 6 -5.94 22.58 9.80
CA HIS A 6 -6.32 22.17 8.47
C HIS A 6 -5.36 21.07 7.99
N PRO A 7 -5.87 19.93 7.48
CA PRO A 7 -5.02 18.92 6.88
C PRO A 7 -4.25 19.56 5.72
N ILE A 8 -2.94 19.33 5.69
CA ILE A 8 -2.04 19.81 4.62
C ILE A 8 -2.54 19.20 3.30
N GLN A 9 -3.09 20.03 2.41
CA GLN A 9 -3.47 19.59 1.07
C GLN A 9 -2.24 19.61 0.16
N LEU A 10 -1.70 18.43 -0.12
CA LEU A 10 -0.58 18.26 -1.05
C LEU A 10 -1.09 18.21 -2.51
N THR A 11 -0.45 18.96 -3.39
CA THR A 11 -0.65 18.87 -4.84
C THR A 11 -0.20 17.50 -5.38
N PRO A 12 -0.66 17.05 -6.56
CA PRO A 12 -0.24 15.77 -7.14
C PRO A 12 1.29 15.65 -7.30
N VAL A 13 1.99 16.74 -7.61
CA VAL A 13 3.46 16.76 -7.69
C VAL A 13 4.10 16.59 -6.31
N GLU A 14 3.53 17.21 -5.28
CA GLU A 14 4.01 17.07 -3.90
C GLU A 14 3.74 15.67 -3.34
N GLN A 15 2.61 15.05 -3.70
CA GLN A 15 2.34 13.65 -3.37
C GLN A 15 3.41 12.73 -3.98
N VAL A 16 3.75 12.89 -5.26
CA VAL A 16 4.82 12.11 -5.91
C VAL A 16 6.17 12.32 -5.22
N LYS A 17 6.50 13.56 -4.83
CA LYS A 17 7.74 13.87 -4.10
C LYS A 17 7.76 13.23 -2.71
N VAL A 18 6.64 13.23 -2.00
CA VAL A 18 6.50 12.57 -0.68
C VAL A 18 6.65 11.06 -0.82
N LEU A 19 6.08 10.45 -1.86
CA LEU A 19 6.24 9.01 -2.13
C LEU A 19 7.66 8.63 -2.52
N GLN A 20 8.30 9.42 -3.39
CA GLN A 20 9.71 9.25 -3.74
C GLN A 20 10.62 9.40 -2.52
N TYR A 21 10.28 10.34 -1.63
CA TYR A 21 11.02 10.59 -0.42
C TYR A 21 10.88 9.45 0.61
N ILE A 22 9.66 8.95 0.84
CA ILE A 22 9.42 7.80 1.73
C ILE A 22 10.09 6.53 1.18
N SER A 23 10.07 6.32 -0.14
CA SER A 23 10.78 5.22 -0.79
C SER A 23 12.30 5.31 -0.59
N ALA A 24 12.88 6.50 -0.73
CA ALA A 24 14.33 6.71 -0.56
C ALA A 24 14.81 6.53 0.89
N LEU A 25 13.94 6.72 1.88
CA LEU A 25 14.24 6.44 3.29
C LEU A 25 14.29 4.94 3.60
N ALA A 26 13.44 4.16 2.95
CA ALA A 26 13.39 2.71 3.08
C ALA A 26 14.65 2.00 2.54
N ASP A 27 15.17 2.44 1.38
CA ASP A 27 16.36 1.85 0.76
C ASP A 27 17.62 2.04 1.63
N LYS A 28 17.72 3.18 2.32
CA LYS A 28 18.85 3.49 3.21
C LYS A 28 18.84 2.69 4.51
N ALA A 29 17.67 2.32 5.03
CA ALA A 29 17.55 1.49 6.23
C ALA A 29 18.02 0.03 5.98
N THR A 30 17.74 -0.49 4.77
CA THR A 30 18.07 -1.87 4.39
C THR A 30 19.58 -2.08 4.17
N ALA A 31 20.30 -1.05 3.71
CA ALA A 31 21.75 -1.12 3.49
C ALA A 31 22.60 -1.24 4.78
N THR A 32 21.99 -1.02 5.96
CA THR A 32 22.72 -0.97 7.24
C THR A 32 22.56 -2.26 8.08
N ALA A 33 21.63 -3.14 7.70
CA ALA A 33 21.30 -4.34 8.47
C ALA A 33 21.73 -5.62 7.73
N THR A 34 23.01 -5.99 7.79
CA THR A 34 23.46 -7.33 7.39
C THR A 34 24.57 -7.83 8.30
N HIS A 35 24.22 -8.37 9.47
CA HIS A 35 25.02 -9.41 10.14
C HIS A 35 24.24 -10.18 11.23
N ALA A 36 24.27 -11.52 11.10
CA ALA A 36 24.11 -12.58 12.12
C ALA A 36 22.70 -13.22 12.39
N PRO A 37 22.64 -14.53 12.73
CA PRO A 37 21.70 -15.50 12.12
C PRO A 37 20.93 -16.46 13.09
N GLN A 38 20.15 -17.40 12.47
CA GLN A 38 19.67 -18.73 12.96
C GLN A 38 18.56 -18.74 14.04
N GLN A 39 17.64 -19.71 14.18
CA GLN A 39 17.28 -20.98 13.52
C GLN A 39 15.87 -21.42 13.99
N ALA A 40 15.35 -22.49 13.38
CA ALA A 40 14.01 -23.09 13.52
C ALA A 40 13.65 -23.69 14.90
N ASP A 41 12.34 -23.84 15.17
CA ASP A 41 11.78 -25.12 15.66
C ASP A 41 10.26 -25.21 15.42
N THR A 42 9.82 -26.42 15.12
CA THR A 42 8.47 -26.92 14.83
C THR A 42 7.69 -27.26 16.10
N THR A 43 6.40 -26.91 16.18
CA THR A 43 5.41 -27.79 16.84
C THR A 43 3.98 -27.55 16.33
N HIS A 44 3.36 -28.63 15.86
CA HIS A 44 1.92 -28.76 15.60
C HIS A 44 1.13 -28.61 16.90
N THR A 45 0.06 -27.79 16.91
CA THR A 45 -0.98 -27.90 17.93
C THR A 45 -2.37 -27.88 17.27
N VAL A 46 -3.16 -28.90 17.58
CA VAL A 46 -4.55 -29.12 17.15
C VAL A 46 -5.46 -28.11 17.88
N GLN A 47 -6.33 -27.41 17.14
CA GLN A 47 -7.35 -26.51 17.69
C GLN A 47 -8.69 -27.24 17.85
N THR A 48 -9.28 -27.17 19.05
CA THR A 48 -10.66 -27.57 19.34
C THR A 48 -11.66 -26.44 18.99
N PRO A 49 -12.94 -26.75 18.67
CA PRO A 49 -13.91 -25.74 18.23
C PRO A 49 -14.57 -25.07 19.45
N GLY A 50 -14.26 -23.79 19.68
CA GLY A 50 -14.87 -23.00 20.76
C GLY A 50 -14.40 -21.56 20.90
N ASP A 51 -13.25 -21.17 20.34
CA ASP A 51 -12.74 -19.81 20.47
C ASP A 51 -13.26 -18.89 19.36
N LYS A 52 -13.86 -17.77 19.74
CA LYS A 52 -14.00 -16.61 18.85
C LYS A 52 -12.59 -16.25 18.34
N PRO A 53 -12.37 -16.08 17.03
CA PRO A 53 -11.03 -15.75 16.53
C PRO A 53 -10.58 -14.43 17.16
N ALA A 54 -9.34 -14.44 17.67
CA ALA A 54 -8.67 -13.24 18.17
C ALA A 54 -8.78 -12.11 17.13
N ARG A 55 -9.04 -10.89 17.60
CA ARG A 55 -9.12 -9.67 16.78
C ARG A 55 -7.89 -9.63 15.85
N LYS A 56 -8.10 -9.63 14.52
CA LYS A 56 -7.05 -9.33 13.53
C LYS A 56 -6.28 -8.10 14.03
N THR A 57 -5.03 -8.26 14.45
CA THR A 57 -4.23 -7.16 15.02
C THR A 57 -3.63 -6.26 13.96
N THR A 58 -3.73 -6.66 12.69
CA THR A 58 -3.09 -6.00 11.54
C THR A 58 -4.15 -5.78 10.47
N THR A 59 -4.40 -4.51 10.12
CA THR A 59 -5.32 -4.13 9.03
C THR A 59 -4.69 -4.53 7.70
N THR A 60 -5.42 -5.28 6.88
CA THR A 60 -5.00 -5.67 5.53
C THR A 60 -5.56 -4.66 4.51
N VAL A 61 -4.69 -4.04 3.73
CA VAL A 61 -5.06 -3.03 2.74
C VAL A 61 -4.70 -3.46 1.33
N TYR A 62 -5.59 -3.19 0.37
CA TYR A 62 -5.34 -3.36 -1.05
C TYR A 62 -4.88 -2.04 -1.68
N LEU A 63 -3.80 -2.06 -2.48
CA LEU A 63 -3.37 -0.89 -3.26
C LEU A 63 -4.09 -0.83 -4.59
N SER A 64 -4.63 0.35 -4.94
CA SER A 64 -5.36 0.57 -6.19
C SER A 64 -4.92 1.85 -6.90
N GLY A 65 -4.65 1.79 -8.20
CA GLY A 65 -4.09 2.92 -8.96
C GLY A 65 -3.98 2.67 -10.46
N PRO A 66 -3.51 3.65 -11.25
CA PRO A 66 -3.24 3.47 -12.67
C PRO A 66 -2.01 2.58 -12.91
N MET A 67 -2.10 1.68 -13.89
CA MET A 67 -0.98 0.86 -14.36
C MET A 67 -0.78 0.99 -15.88
N SER A 68 -1.82 0.71 -16.66
CA SER A 68 -1.77 0.75 -18.12
C SER A 68 -1.45 2.15 -18.65
N GLY A 69 -0.57 2.22 -19.65
CA GLY A 69 -0.17 3.48 -20.28
C GLY A 69 0.91 4.27 -19.52
N LEU A 70 1.38 3.77 -18.38
CA LEU A 70 2.50 4.33 -17.63
C LEU A 70 3.78 3.51 -17.84
N PRO A 71 4.98 4.12 -17.70
CA PRO A 71 6.24 3.40 -17.72
C PRO A 71 6.26 2.27 -16.69
N ASP A 72 6.80 1.12 -17.08
CA ASP A 72 6.94 -0.08 -16.23
C ASP A 72 5.64 -0.50 -15.53
N LEU A 73 4.49 -0.25 -16.17
CA LEU A 73 3.15 -0.50 -15.62
C LEU A 73 2.93 0.14 -14.24
N ASN A 74 3.65 1.23 -13.96
CA ASN A 74 3.65 1.92 -12.67
C ASN A 74 4.10 1.06 -11.46
N PHE A 75 4.73 -0.10 -11.70
CA PHE A 75 5.22 -0.98 -10.64
C PHE A 75 6.11 -0.28 -9.60
N PRO A 76 7.00 0.66 -9.96
CA PRO A 76 7.80 1.38 -8.96
C PRO A 76 6.93 2.12 -7.91
N THR A 77 5.84 2.77 -8.33
CA THR A 77 4.95 3.49 -7.41
C THR A 77 4.21 2.54 -6.48
N PHE A 78 3.69 1.44 -7.03
CA PHE A 78 3.01 0.40 -6.26
C PHE A 78 3.94 -0.24 -5.23
N ASN A 79 5.15 -0.62 -5.64
CA ASN A 79 6.13 -1.24 -4.75
C ASN A 79 6.61 -0.28 -3.66
N ALA A 80 6.83 0.99 -3.99
CA ALA A 80 7.19 2.02 -3.02
C ALA A 80 6.07 2.23 -1.98
N ALA A 81 4.82 2.35 -2.43
CA ALA A 81 3.67 2.48 -1.54
C ALA A 81 3.48 1.24 -0.64
N ALA A 82 3.62 0.05 -1.22
CA ALA A 82 3.52 -1.20 -0.48
C ALA A 82 4.61 -1.29 0.59
N HIS A 83 5.84 -0.92 0.24
CA HIS A 83 6.93 -0.86 1.19
C HIS A 83 6.62 0.11 2.34
N ALA A 84 6.24 1.36 2.03
CA ALA A 84 5.93 2.37 3.03
C ALA A 84 4.84 1.93 4.01
N LEU A 85 3.73 1.40 3.48
CA LEU A 85 2.59 0.96 4.29
C LEU A 85 2.94 -0.27 5.16
N ARG A 86 3.76 -1.19 4.64
CA ARG A 86 4.27 -2.33 5.42
C ARG A 86 5.14 -1.87 6.60
N GLN A 87 5.96 -0.83 6.41
CA GLN A 87 6.80 -0.28 7.50
C GLN A 87 5.98 0.34 8.64
N ILE A 88 4.78 0.86 8.35
CA ILE A 88 3.89 1.44 9.37
C ILE A 88 2.87 0.45 9.92
N GLY A 89 3.03 -0.85 9.64
CA GLY A 89 2.28 -1.92 10.28
C GLY A 89 1.03 -2.41 9.54
N TYR A 90 0.82 -2.01 8.28
CA TYR A 90 -0.22 -2.62 7.44
C TYR A 90 0.24 -3.94 6.83
N SER A 91 -0.69 -4.89 6.68
CA SER A 91 -0.53 -5.99 5.72
C SER A 91 -0.98 -5.47 4.36
N VAL A 92 -0.10 -5.48 3.36
CA VAL A 92 -0.39 -4.83 2.06
C VAL A 92 -0.47 -5.86 0.93
N ILE A 93 -1.63 -5.87 0.28
CA ILE A 93 -1.87 -6.57 -0.98
C ILE A 93 -1.58 -5.62 -2.14
N ASN A 94 -0.60 -5.99 -2.95
CA ASN A 94 -0.07 -5.16 -4.03
C ASN A 94 -0.28 -5.88 -5.39
N PRO A 95 -1.16 -5.39 -6.27
CA PRO A 95 -1.40 -6.03 -7.56
C PRO A 95 -0.17 -6.05 -8.49
N ALA A 96 0.82 -5.18 -8.29
CA ALA A 96 2.09 -5.24 -9.03
C ALA A 96 2.92 -6.51 -8.72
N GLU A 97 2.61 -7.22 -7.63
CA GLU A 97 3.25 -8.49 -7.25
C GLU A 97 2.54 -9.71 -7.87
N PHE A 98 1.38 -9.53 -8.50
CA PHE A 98 0.61 -10.61 -9.09
C PHE A 98 1.19 -11.06 -10.43
N LYS A 99 1.04 -12.35 -10.72
CA LYS A 99 1.40 -12.95 -12.00
C LYS A 99 0.13 -13.43 -12.70
N THR A 100 -0.22 -12.75 -13.78
CA THR A 100 -1.35 -13.13 -14.63
C THR A 100 -0.83 -13.35 -16.04
N THR A 101 -1.04 -14.55 -16.56
CA THR A 101 -0.64 -14.91 -17.93
C THR A 101 -1.79 -14.60 -18.88
N THR A 102 -1.50 -13.82 -19.92
CA THR A 102 -2.50 -13.40 -20.92
C THR A 102 -2.06 -13.70 -22.35
N ASP A 103 -1.18 -14.69 -22.53
CA ASP A 103 -0.66 -15.07 -23.85
C ASP A 103 -1.79 -15.57 -24.76
N GLY A 104 -1.84 -15.04 -25.98
CA GLY A 104 -2.86 -15.38 -26.96
C GLY A 104 -4.25 -14.79 -26.67
N MET A 105 -4.41 -13.98 -25.63
CA MET A 105 -5.67 -13.30 -25.31
C MET A 105 -5.82 -11.98 -26.08
N THR A 106 -7.05 -11.62 -26.39
CA THR A 106 -7.39 -10.25 -26.79
C THR A 106 -7.21 -9.29 -25.61
N GLU A 107 -7.13 -7.98 -25.89
CA GLU A 107 -7.01 -6.95 -24.85
C GLU A 107 -8.17 -7.01 -23.84
N ALA A 108 -9.40 -7.26 -24.31
CA ALA A 108 -10.58 -7.36 -23.46
C ALA A 108 -10.53 -8.60 -22.53
N GLU A 109 -10.05 -9.74 -23.04
CA GLU A 109 -9.87 -10.95 -22.25
C GLU A 109 -8.75 -10.80 -21.22
N ALA A 110 -7.62 -10.22 -21.63
CA ALA A 110 -6.51 -9.91 -20.74
C ALA A 110 -6.95 -8.97 -19.60
N TRP A 111 -7.62 -7.87 -19.94
CA TRP A 111 -8.15 -6.93 -18.94
C TRP A 111 -9.11 -7.63 -17.97
N ARG A 112 -10.01 -8.48 -18.48
CA ARG A 112 -10.92 -9.26 -17.63
C ARG A 112 -10.15 -10.20 -16.70
N ALA A 113 -9.10 -10.86 -17.20
CA ALA A 113 -8.28 -11.77 -16.40
C ALA A 113 -7.57 -11.04 -15.25
N TYR A 114 -6.96 -9.88 -15.52
CA TYR A 114 -6.37 -9.02 -14.47
C TYR A 114 -7.41 -8.61 -13.44
N MET A 115 -8.53 -8.03 -13.86
CA MET A 115 -9.58 -7.60 -12.93
C MET A 115 -10.14 -8.75 -12.09
N GLN A 116 -10.22 -9.97 -12.63
CA GLN A 116 -10.69 -11.12 -11.85
C GLN A 116 -9.72 -11.53 -10.74
N VAL A 117 -8.41 -11.41 -10.95
CA VAL A 117 -7.40 -11.68 -9.93
C VAL A 117 -7.44 -10.57 -8.87
N ASP A 118 -7.44 -9.32 -9.33
CA ASP A 118 -7.42 -8.12 -8.50
C ASP A 118 -8.65 -8.05 -7.58
N ILE A 119 -9.85 -8.25 -8.14
CA ILE A 119 -11.10 -8.21 -7.36
C ILE A 119 -11.12 -9.32 -6.30
N LYS A 120 -10.65 -10.53 -6.63
CA LYS A 120 -10.60 -11.64 -5.64
C LYS A 120 -9.69 -11.28 -4.48
N ALA A 121 -8.55 -10.65 -4.75
CA ALA A 121 -7.63 -10.22 -3.70
C ALA A 121 -8.18 -9.04 -2.89
N LEU A 122 -8.85 -8.09 -3.55
CA LEU A 122 -9.46 -6.93 -2.92
C LEU A 122 -10.54 -7.32 -1.91
N VAL A 123 -11.45 -8.23 -2.25
CA VAL A 123 -12.62 -8.53 -1.39
C VAL A 123 -12.28 -9.22 -0.07
N ASP A 124 -11.08 -9.78 0.06
CA ASP A 124 -10.56 -10.37 1.30
C ASP A 124 -9.81 -9.35 2.18
N CYS A 125 -9.63 -8.11 1.71
CA CYS A 125 -8.96 -7.03 2.45
C CYS A 125 -9.92 -6.30 3.41
N ASP A 126 -9.35 -5.61 4.39
CA ASP A 126 -10.10 -4.83 5.38
C ASP A 126 -10.36 -3.40 4.89
N ALA A 127 -9.50 -2.86 4.01
CA ALA A 127 -9.65 -1.53 3.39
C ALA A 127 -8.93 -1.44 2.03
N ILE A 128 -9.16 -0.35 1.30
CA ILE A 128 -8.48 -0.02 0.04
C ILE A 128 -7.74 1.32 0.15
N VAL A 129 -6.52 1.38 -0.40
CA VAL A 129 -5.69 2.57 -0.47
C VAL A 129 -5.52 2.98 -1.93
N MET A 130 -5.97 4.19 -2.24
CA MET A 130 -5.96 4.76 -3.59
C MET A 130 -4.65 5.53 -3.84
N LEU A 131 -3.92 5.14 -4.88
CA LEU A 131 -2.72 5.82 -5.37
C LEU A 131 -3.09 7.07 -6.20
N PRO A 132 -2.16 8.04 -6.36
CA PRO A 132 -2.39 9.21 -7.20
C PRO A 132 -2.82 8.85 -8.64
N GLY A 133 -3.77 9.59 -9.20
CA GLY A 133 -4.32 9.34 -10.54
C GLY A 133 -5.32 8.19 -10.63
N TRP A 134 -5.86 7.73 -9.50
CA TRP A 134 -6.83 6.62 -9.48
C TRP A 134 -8.13 6.94 -10.22
N ALA A 135 -8.58 8.20 -10.23
CA ALA A 135 -9.88 8.60 -10.80
C ALA A 135 -9.92 8.42 -12.33
N GLU A 136 -8.75 8.44 -12.96
CA GLU A 136 -8.54 8.26 -14.39
C GLU A 136 -8.31 6.79 -14.76
N SER A 137 -8.06 5.93 -13.77
CA SER A 137 -7.86 4.49 -13.97
C SER A 137 -9.19 3.75 -13.98
N ARG A 138 -9.57 3.19 -15.13
CA ARG A 138 -10.76 2.33 -15.27
C ARG A 138 -10.77 1.19 -14.25
N GLY A 139 -9.63 0.54 -14.02
CA GLY A 139 -9.49 -0.55 -13.04
C GLY A 139 -9.70 -0.05 -11.62
N ALA A 140 -8.99 1.02 -11.23
CA ALA A 140 -9.07 1.55 -9.87
C ALA A 140 -10.46 2.11 -9.52
N CYS A 141 -11.16 2.72 -10.49
CA CYS A 141 -12.55 3.14 -10.32
C CYS A 141 -13.51 1.98 -10.07
N LEU A 142 -13.30 0.83 -10.74
CA LEU A 142 -14.08 -0.39 -10.52
C LEU A 142 -13.81 -0.97 -9.12
N GLU A 143 -12.55 -1.11 -8.74
CA GLU A 143 -12.12 -1.59 -7.42
C GLU A 143 -12.69 -0.71 -6.29
N ARG A 144 -12.56 0.62 -6.42
CA ARG A 144 -13.15 1.56 -5.46
C ARG A 144 -14.66 1.39 -5.33
N SER A 145 -15.37 1.21 -6.45
CA SER A 145 -16.82 1.02 -6.44
C SER A 145 -17.23 -0.26 -5.71
N ILE A 146 -16.46 -1.34 -5.90
CA ILE A 146 -16.65 -2.61 -5.17
C ILE A 146 -16.39 -2.40 -3.67
N ALA A 147 -15.28 -1.77 -3.30
CA ALA A 147 -14.94 -1.48 -1.91
C ALA A 147 -16.04 -0.65 -1.21
N GLN A 148 -16.57 0.38 -1.88
CA GLN A 148 -17.71 1.15 -1.37
C GLN A 148 -18.97 0.30 -1.19
N GLY A 149 -19.28 -0.57 -2.14
CA GLY A 149 -20.41 -1.50 -2.05
C GLY A 149 -20.29 -2.49 -0.90
N LEU A 150 -19.06 -2.88 -0.55
CA LEU A 150 -18.74 -3.73 0.60
C LEU A 150 -18.58 -2.96 1.92
N GLN A 151 -18.76 -1.63 1.91
CA GLN A 151 -18.55 -0.75 3.07
C GLN A 151 -17.11 -0.81 3.62
N MET A 152 -16.14 -1.14 2.77
CA MET A 152 -14.73 -1.07 3.11
C MET A 152 -14.28 0.40 3.17
N PRO A 153 -13.44 0.78 4.16
CA PRO A 153 -12.80 2.09 4.16
C PRO A 153 -12.00 2.32 2.88
N VAL A 154 -12.22 3.49 2.28
CA VAL A 154 -11.47 3.97 1.10
C VAL A 154 -10.60 5.12 1.55
N MET A 155 -9.28 4.94 1.50
CA MET A 155 -8.30 5.94 1.94
C MET A 155 -7.46 6.39 0.74
N THR A 156 -7.01 7.63 0.74
CA THR A 156 -5.86 7.98 -0.12
C THR A 156 -4.58 7.47 0.53
N LEU A 157 -3.51 7.32 -0.26
CA LEU A 157 -2.21 6.95 0.30
C LEU A 157 -1.72 7.94 1.37
N THR A 158 -2.02 9.24 1.19
CA THR A 158 -1.70 10.27 2.18
C THR A 158 -2.44 10.04 3.50
N ASP A 159 -3.74 9.76 3.45
CA ASP A 159 -4.54 9.52 4.66
C ASP A 159 -4.03 8.29 5.43
N ALA A 160 -3.75 7.20 4.70
CA ALA A 160 -3.24 5.96 5.27
C ALA A 160 -1.87 6.12 5.96
N ILE A 161 -1.04 7.07 5.50
CA ILE A 161 0.25 7.41 6.10
C ILE A 161 0.08 8.35 7.30
N ILE A 162 -0.83 9.33 7.23
CA ILE A 162 -1.05 10.32 8.31
C ILE A 162 -1.66 9.71 9.57
N ASP A 163 -2.47 8.66 9.43
CA ASP A 163 -3.04 7.93 10.58
C ASP A 163 -1.99 7.18 11.45
N ALA A 164 -0.69 7.27 11.10
CA ALA A 164 0.45 6.85 11.92
C ALA A 164 1.37 8.05 12.30
N PRO A 165 0.88 9.00 13.12
CA PRO A 165 1.51 10.31 13.33
C PRO A 165 2.92 10.25 13.94
N GLU A 166 3.22 9.26 14.78
CA GLU A 166 4.56 9.04 15.34
C GLU A 166 5.61 8.68 14.28
N LEU A 167 5.21 8.02 13.18
CA LEU A 167 6.09 7.63 12.09
C LEU A 167 6.23 8.75 11.05
N VAL A 168 5.18 9.54 10.83
CA VAL A 168 5.25 10.77 10.01
C VAL A 168 6.19 11.78 10.65
N GLU A 169 6.14 11.96 11.97
CA GLU A 169 7.05 12.85 12.71
C GLU A 169 8.51 12.37 12.66
N ALA A 170 8.74 11.05 12.76
CA ALA A 170 10.07 10.46 12.62
C ALA A 170 10.63 10.61 11.19
N ALA A 171 9.80 10.37 10.17
CA ALA A 171 10.16 10.57 8.77
C ALA A 171 10.42 12.06 8.47
N TYR A 172 9.58 12.97 8.97
CA TYR A 172 9.72 14.41 8.80
C TYR A 172 11.01 14.95 9.44
N LYS A 173 11.32 14.51 10.67
CA LYS A 173 12.58 14.83 11.36
C LYS A 173 13.81 14.32 10.62
N ALA A 174 13.72 13.14 9.99
CA ALA A 174 14.80 12.60 9.17
C ALA A 174 15.05 13.44 7.90
N VAL A 175 14.01 14.04 7.29
CA VAL A 175 14.16 14.97 6.14
C VAL A 175 14.88 16.24 6.57
N GLN A 176 14.42 16.83 7.67
CA GLN A 176 14.89 18.13 8.13
C GLN A 176 16.31 18.04 8.71
N GLY A 177 16.69 16.87 9.26
CA GLY A 177 18.04 16.60 9.77
C GLY A 177 19.10 16.30 8.70
N MET A 178 18.72 15.99 7.45
CA MET A 178 19.68 15.82 6.34
C MET A 178 20.06 17.14 5.65
N ALA A 179 19.50 18.27 6.09
CA ALA A 179 19.77 19.60 5.55
C ALA A 179 20.65 20.46 6.49
N VAL A 180 21.63 19.89 7.21
CA VAL A 180 22.76 20.67 7.75
C VAL A 180 24.02 19.82 7.80
N SER A 181 24.79 19.85 6.72
CA SER A 181 26.25 19.75 6.76
C SER A 181 26.77 20.25 5.41
N ALA A 182 27.65 21.25 5.48
CA ALA A 182 28.31 21.92 4.36
C ALA A 182 29.06 20.97 3.41
#